data_AF-A0A075G0R3-F1
#
_entry.id   AF-A0A075G0R3-F1
#
_cell.length_a   1.000
_cell.length_b   1.000
_cell.length_c   1.000
_cell.angle_alpha   90.00
_cell.angle_beta   90.00
_cell.angle_gamma   90.00
#
_symmetry.space_group_name_H-M   'P 1'
#
loop_
_entity.id
_entity.type
_entity.pdbx_description
1 polymer ?
#
loop_
_entity_poly.entity_id
_entity_poly.type
_entity_poly.pdbx_seq_one_letter_code
_entity_poly.pdbx_strand_id
1 'polypeptide(L)'
;MEGKKDSTKLLKLIHPIENALSELKSIVVRDSAVDALCHGAQLAIPGILQISPDLQKDELVGIYTQKGEVVALAQSSMSGETIEETPKGHAFETKRIIMAPNTYPKKWRTRPSKEKLRLMEENDDFTKRTFDCTNNRRGGWTSTRFWSVFTE
;
A
#
# COMPACT_ATOMS: atom_id res chain seq x y z
N MET A 1 -1.79 -8.16 51.17
CA MET A 1 -2.71 -7.05 50.90
C MET A 1 -2.33 -6.51 49.53
N GLU A 2 -3.10 -6.91 48.52
CA GLU A 2 -2.84 -6.57 47.12
C GLU A 2 -3.27 -5.12 46.89
N GLY A 3 -2.29 -4.23 46.73
CA GLY A 3 -2.55 -2.83 46.42
C GLY A 3 -3.22 -2.72 45.06
N LYS A 4 -4.47 -2.28 45.02
CA LYS A 4 -5.15 -1.89 43.78
C LYS A 4 -4.25 -0.89 43.05
N LYS A 5 -3.67 -1.34 41.93
CA LYS A 5 -2.81 -0.53 41.07
C LYS A 5 -3.69 0.52 40.40
N ASP A 6 -3.75 1.72 40.97
CA ASP A 6 -4.42 2.89 40.38
C ASP A 6 -3.72 3.31 39.07
N SER A 7 -3.94 2.55 38.01
CA SER A 7 -3.38 2.80 36.67
C SER A 7 -3.77 4.17 36.12
N THR A 8 -4.89 4.73 36.59
CA THR A 8 -5.40 6.06 36.25
C THR A 8 -4.44 7.20 36.57
N LYS A 9 -3.61 7.10 37.62
CA LYS A 9 -2.62 8.16 37.93
C LYS A 9 -1.42 8.10 36.97
N LEU A 10 -1.00 6.89 36.58
CA LEU A 10 0.12 6.68 35.67
C LEU A 10 -0.23 7.05 34.22
N LEU A 11 -1.43 6.68 33.78
CA LEU A 11 -1.92 7.00 32.43
C LEU A 11 -2.12 8.50 32.20
N LYS A 12 -2.28 9.31 33.26
CA LYS A 12 -2.30 10.77 33.17
C LYS A 12 -0.93 11.40 32.89
N LEU A 13 0.15 10.70 33.24
CA LEU A 13 1.52 11.17 33.06
C LEU A 13 2.11 10.72 31.72
N ILE A 14 1.67 9.56 31.21
CA ILE A 14 2.15 8.98 29.96
C ILE A 14 1.30 9.55 28.82
N HIS A 15 1.90 10.45 28.04
CA HIS A 15 1.29 10.95 26.82
C HIS A 15 1.62 10.07 25.62
N PRO A 16 0.67 9.90 24.68
CA PRO A 16 0.91 9.21 23.43
C PRO A 16 1.87 10.01 22.53
N ILE A 17 2.60 9.33 21.65
CA ILE A 17 3.65 9.95 20.82
C ILE A 17 3.07 10.94 19.79
N GLU A 18 1.81 10.73 19.43
CA GLU A 18 1.03 11.54 18.51
C GLU A 18 0.95 13.00 18.96
N ASN A 19 0.92 13.25 20.27
CA ASN A 19 0.91 14.60 20.83
C ASN A 19 2.19 15.36 20.47
N ALA A 20 3.35 14.68 20.46
CA ALA A 20 4.63 15.30 20.11
C ALA A 20 4.76 15.63 18.62
N LEU A 21 3.95 14.99 17.77
CA LEU A 21 3.98 15.17 16.31
C LEU A 21 2.86 16.07 15.80
N SER A 22 2.04 16.62 16.70
CA SER A 22 0.88 17.45 16.37
C SER A 22 1.21 18.75 15.63
N GLU A 23 2.45 19.24 15.76
CA GLU A 23 2.93 20.45 15.07
C GLU A 23 3.38 20.19 13.62
N LEU A 24 3.59 18.92 13.24
CA LEU A 24 4.06 18.56 11.91
C LEU A 24 2.90 18.43 10.93
N LYS A 25 3.19 18.66 9.65
CA LYS A 25 2.24 18.35 8.57
C LYS A 25 1.96 16.85 8.53
N SER A 26 0.69 16.50 8.38
CA SER A 26 0.21 15.14 8.41
C SER A 26 -0.21 14.65 7.02
N ILE A 27 0.05 13.38 6.75
CA ILE A 27 -0.38 12.68 5.53
C ILE A 27 -1.06 11.40 5.94
N VAL A 28 -2.23 11.13 5.37
CA VAL A 28 -2.99 9.91 5.62
C VAL A 28 -2.73 8.91 4.49
N VAL A 29 -2.33 7.69 4.85
CA VAL A 29 -2.03 6.63 3.88
C VAL A 29 -3.09 5.53 3.84
N ARG A 30 -3.16 4.84 2.71
CA ARG A 30 -3.96 3.62 2.56
C ARG A 30 -3.38 2.49 3.41
N ASP A 31 -4.24 1.74 4.10
CA ASP A 31 -3.86 0.58 4.92
C ASP A 31 -2.99 -0.46 4.19
N SER A 32 -3.15 -0.59 2.86
CA SER A 32 -2.34 -1.52 2.07
C SER A 32 -0.86 -1.10 1.95
N ALA A 33 -0.56 0.19 2.12
CA ALA A 33 0.79 0.74 2.05
C ALA A 33 1.49 0.72 3.42
N VAL A 34 0.76 0.59 4.52
CA VAL A 34 1.31 0.66 5.89
C VAL A 34 2.38 -0.42 6.12
N ASP A 35 2.08 -1.67 5.78
CA ASP A 35 3.06 -2.75 5.96
C ASP A 35 4.33 -2.51 5.14
N ALA A 36 4.21 -2.01 3.90
CA ALA A 36 5.36 -1.70 3.06
C ALA A 36 6.22 -0.59 3.66
N LEU A 37 5.59 0.45 4.23
CA LEU A 37 6.28 1.54 4.93
C LEU A 37 7.03 1.04 6.16
N CYS A 38 6.46 0.10 6.93
CA CYS A 38 7.13 -0.50 8.09
C CYS A 38 8.38 -1.30 7.70
N HIS A 39 8.50 -1.74 6.45
CA HIS A 39 9.70 -2.39 5.91
C HIS A 39 10.68 -1.39 5.23
N GLY A 40 10.39 -0.08 5.28
CA GLY A 40 11.25 0.97 4.73
C GLY A 40 10.99 1.30 3.26
N ALA A 41 9.84 0.95 2.71
CA ALA A 41 9.45 1.43 1.38
C ALA A 41 9.29 2.96 1.37
N GLN A 42 9.49 3.56 0.20
CA GLN A 42 9.13 4.96 -0.06
C GLN A 42 7.63 5.07 -0.37
N LEU A 43 7.02 6.20 -0.01
CA LEU A 43 5.60 6.42 -0.24
C LEU A 43 5.36 6.92 -1.66
N ALA A 44 4.66 6.11 -2.45
CA ALA A 44 4.20 6.48 -3.78
C ALA A 44 2.86 7.24 -3.71
N ILE A 45 2.62 8.08 -4.72
CA ILE A 45 1.38 8.86 -4.88
C ILE A 45 0.09 8.04 -4.70
N PRO A 46 -0.09 6.85 -5.32
CA PRO A 46 -1.33 6.08 -5.18
C PRO A 46 -1.58 5.51 -3.77
N GLY A 47 -0.59 5.60 -2.86
CA GLY A 47 -0.71 5.19 -1.46
C GLY A 47 -1.25 6.29 -0.54
N ILE A 48 -1.33 7.53 -1.02
CA ILE A 48 -1.79 8.69 -0.26
C ILE A 48 -3.32 8.81 -0.41
N LEU A 49 -4.00 9.16 0.68
CA LEU A 49 -5.43 9.46 0.70
C LEU A 49 -5.69 10.94 0.96
N GLN A 50 -4.95 11.53 1.88
CA GLN A 50 -5.10 12.92 2.26
C GLN A 50 -3.74 13.53 2.58
N ILE A 51 -3.55 14.79 2.18
CA ILE A 51 -2.33 15.57 2.39
C ILE A 51 -2.75 16.85 3.13
N SER A 52 -1.90 17.32 4.03
CA SER A 52 -2.08 18.64 4.64
C SER A 52 -1.91 19.74 3.59
N PRO A 53 -2.70 20.83 3.65
CA PRO A 53 -2.54 21.95 2.74
C PRO A 53 -1.15 22.59 2.89
N ASP A 54 -0.72 23.31 1.84
CA ASP A 54 0.51 24.10 1.81
C ASP A 54 1.81 23.31 2.01
N LEU A 55 1.83 22.03 1.62
CA LEU A 55 3.02 21.19 1.70
C LEU A 55 4.14 21.70 0.77
N GLN A 56 5.29 22.03 1.36
CA GLN A 56 6.48 22.46 0.62
C GLN A 56 7.39 21.28 0.30
N LYS A 57 8.24 21.47 -0.71
CA LYS A 57 9.30 20.51 -1.02
C LYS A 57 10.32 20.47 0.11
N ASP A 58 10.87 19.28 0.37
CA ASP A 58 11.91 18.99 1.35
C ASP A 58 11.49 19.21 2.82
N GLU A 59 10.20 19.37 3.08
CA GLU A 59 9.64 19.54 4.41
C GLU A 59 9.45 18.20 5.14
N LEU A 60 9.58 18.23 6.47
CA LEU A 60 9.36 17.07 7.32
C LEU A 60 7.86 16.85 7.57
N VAL A 61 7.40 15.62 7.35
CA VAL A 61 6.00 15.24 7.45
C VAL A 61 5.81 13.96 8.27
N GLY A 62 4.70 13.92 9.01
CA GLY A 62 4.23 12.72 9.70
C GLY A 62 3.31 11.90 8.79
N ILE A 63 3.59 10.60 8.68
CA ILE A 63 2.73 9.64 7.98
C ILE A 63 1.83 8.95 9.00
N TYR A 64 0.52 9.02 8.75
CA TYR A 64 -0.52 8.49 9.62
C TYR A 64 -1.41 7.48 8.89
N THR A 65 -1.96 6.53 9.63
CA THR A 65 -3.06 5.68 9.14
C THR A 65 -4.38 6.44 9.19
N GLN A 66 -5.43 5.89 8.57
CA GLN A 66 -6.80 6.44 8.69
C GLN A 66 -7.32 6.44 10.14
N LYS A 67 -6.71 5.64 11.03
CA LYS A 67 -7.07 5.59 12.45
C LYS A 67 -6.37 6.65 13.29
N GLY A 68 -5.47 7.45 12.69
CA GLY A 68 -4.66 8.43 13.40
C GLY A 68 -3.44 7.85 14.11
N GLU A 69 -3.04 6.62 13.78
CA GLU A 69 -1.80 6.03 14.32
C GLU A 69 -0.60 6.54 13.51
N VAL A 70 0.49 6.89 14.21
CA VAL A 70 1.71 7.30 13.52
C VAL A 70 2.46 6.08 12.95
N VAL A 71 2.77 6.13 11.66
CA VAL A 71 3.52 5.08 10.96
C VAL A 71 5.00 5.42 10.92
N ALA A 72 5.33 6.58 10.38
CA ALA A 72 6.69 7.00 10.09
C ALA A 72 6.80 8.52 9.93
N LEU A 73 8.04 9.01 9.98
CA LEU A 73 8.43 10.34 9.56
C LEU A 73 9.07 10.26 8.17
N ALA A 74 8.70 11.19 7.31
CA ALA A 74 9.22 11.27 5.95
C ALA A 74 9.53 12.71 5.57
N GLN A 75 10.29 12.86 4.49
CA GLN A 75 10.58 14.14 3.88
C GLN A 75 9.83 14.22 2.54
N SER A 76 9.23 15.37 2.26
CA SER A 76 8.52 15.57 1.00
C SER A 76 9.47 15.74 -0.17
N SER A 77 9.34 14.93 -1.21
CA SER A 77 10.13 15.09 -2.44
C SER A 77 9.47 16.03 -3.45
N MET A 78 8.16 16.28 -3.31
CA MET A 78 7.32 17.09 -4.22
C MET A 78 6.51 18.13 -3.43
N SER A 79 5.97 19.15 -4.09
CA SER A 79 4.97 20.05 -3.49
C SER A 79 3.58 19.41 -3.54
N GLY A 80 2.67 19.88 -2.68
CA GLY A 80 1.28 19.40 -2.67
C GLY A 80 0.59 19.52 -4.04
N GLU A 81 0.77 20.64 -4.72
CA GLU A 81 0.23 20.92 -6.06
C GLU A 81 0.67 19.86 -7.08
N THR A 82 1.97 19.54 -7.11
CA THR A 82 2.50 18.53 -8.04
C THR A 82 1.97 17.13 -7.78
N ILE A 83 1.68 16.79 -6.52
CA ILE A 83 1.12 15.47 -6.15
C ILE A 83 -0.31 15.32 -6.69
N GLU A 84 -1.08 16.41 -6.75
CA GLU A 84 -2.43 16.39 -7.31
C GLU A 84 -2.41 16.29 -8.84
N GLU A 85 -1.48 16.98 -9.50
CA GLU A 85 -1.34 16.97 -10.96
C GLU A 85 -0.80 15.65 -11.51
N THR A 86 0.12 15.00 -10.79
CA THR A 86 0.85 13.84 -11.30
C THR A 86 0.37 12.54 -10.65
N PRO A 87 -0.18 11.56 -11.40
CA PRO A 87 -0.71 10.33 -10.81
C PRO A 87 0.34 9.27 -10.49
N LYS A 88 1.60 9.46 -10.91
CA LYS A 88 2.68 8.46 -10.81
C LYS A 88 3.96 9.10 -10.29
N GLY A 89 4.55 8.51 -9.27
CA GLY A 89 5.81 8.96 -8.70
C GLY A 89 5.97 8.57 -7.24
N HIS A 90 7.18 8.79 -6.72
CA HIS A 90 7.47 8.73 -5.29
C HIS A 90 7.27 10.15 -4.75
N ALA A 91 6.37 10.29 -3.78
CA ALA A 91 6.03 11.59 -3.20
C ALA A 91 6.85 11.90 -1.96
N PHE A 92 7.16 10.86 -1.16
CA PHE A 92 7.86 11.04 0.11
C PHE A 92 8.98 10.02 0.30
N GLU A 93 10.08 10.52 0.85
CA GLU A 93 11.24 9.74 1.25
C GLU A 93 11.16 9.43 2.76
N THR A 94 11.05 8.15 3.10
CA THR A 94 10.94 7.70 4.49
C THR A 94 12.25 7.93 5.24
N LYS A 95 12.22 8.68 6.34
CA LYS A 95 13.40 8.95 7.19
C LYS A 95 13.47 8.03 8.39
N ARG A 96 12.37 7.92 9.15
CA ARG A 96 12.32 7.12 10.37
C ARG A 96 10.99 6.40 10.50
N ILE A 97 11.05 5.09 10.72
CA ILE A 97 9.88 4.25 10.98
C ILE A 97 9.65 4.21 12.49
N ILE A 98 8.40 4.43 12.91
CA ILE A 98 7.99 4.40 14.32
C ILE A 98 7.18 3.13 14.60
N MET A 99 6.28 2.77 13.67
CA MET A 99 5.38 1.63 13.83
C MET A 99 6.11 0.30 13.67
N ALA A 100 5.77 -0.67 14.52
CA ALA A 100 6.32 -2.02 14.46
C ALA A 100 5.87 -2.74 13.16
N PRO A 101 6.75 -3.56 12.56
CA PRO A 101 6.38 -4.38 11.40
C PRO A 101 5.34 -5.44 11.81
N ASN A 102 4.48 -5.83 10.86
CA ASN A 102 3.37 -6.79 11.04
C ASN A 102 2.18 -6.31 11.89
N THR A 103 2.10 -5.03 12.24
CA THR A 103 0.88 -4.44 12.83
C THR A 103 -0.31 -4.54 11.88
N TYR A 104 -0.05 -4.42 10.57
CA TYR A 104 -1.04 -4.54 9.51
C TYR A 104 -0.75 -5.76 8.62
N PRO A 105 -1.78 -6.49 8.15
CA PRO A 105 -1.57 -7.66 7.30
C PRO A 105 -1.03 -7.24 5.93
N LYS A 106 -0.09 -8.05 5.43
CA LYS A 106 0.54 -7.85 4.13
C LYS A 106 -0.48 -8.07 3.01
N LYS A 107 -0.86 -7.00 2.29
CA LYS A 107 -1.84 -7.07 1.19
C LYS A 107 -1.21 -7.28 -0.19
N TRP A 108 0.12 -7.37 -0.29
CA TRP A 108 0.79 -7.59 -1.58
C TRP A 108 0.58 -9.04 -2.05
N ARG A 109 -0.07 -9.18 -3.20
CA ARG A 109 -0.33 -10.47 -3.83
C ARG A 109 0.96 -10.97 -4.47
N THR A 110 1.71 -11.81 -3.77
CA THR A 110 2.65 -12.71 -4.45
C THR A 110 1.85 -13.66 -5.31
N ARG A 111 2.13 -13.72 -6.62
CA ARG A 111 1.66 -14.86 -7.43
C ARG A 111 2.13 -16.13 -6.72
N PRO A 112 1.25 -17.11 -6.44
CA PRO A 112 1.70 -18.36 -5.85
C PRO A 112 2.77 -18.97 -6.75
N SER A 113 3.85 -19.45 -6.15
CA SER A 113 4.89 -20.19 -6.87
C SER A 113 4.25 -21.38 -7.59
N LYS A 114 4.82 -21.78 -8.74
CA LYS A 114 4.31 -22.90 -9.54
C LYS A 114 4.20 -24.21 -8.72
N GLU A 115 5.08 -24.39 -7.74
CA GLU A 115 5.04 -25.47 -6.74
C GLU A 115 3.76 -25.43 -5.90
N LYS A 116 3.37 -24.24 -5.42
CA LYS A 116 2.18 -24.04 -4.57
C LYS A 116 0.88 -24.15 -5.37
N LEU A 117 0.90 -23.77 -6.65
CA LEU A 117 -0.21 -23.99 -7.59
C LEU A 117 -0.46 -25.49 -7.84
N ARG A 118 0.61 -26.26 -8.05
CA ARG A 118 0.52 -27.73 -8.23
C ARG A 118 -0.06 -28.41 -6.99
N LEU A 119 0.40 -28.00 -5.80
CA LEU A 119 -0.12 -28.52 -4.53
C LEU A 119 -1.58 -28.11 -4.25
N MET A 120 -2.05 -26.98 -4.81
CA MET A 120 -3.45 -26.55 -4.70
C MET A 120 -4.36 -27.38 -5.63
N GLU A 121 -3.90 -27.72 -6.83
CA GLU A 121 -4.65 -28.58 -7.77
C GLU A 121 -4.85 -30.01 -7.24
N GLU A 122 -3.90 -30.51 -6.45
CA GLU A 122 -3.94 -31.87 -5.89
C GLU A 122 -4.85 -32.00 -4.65
N ASN A 123 -5.11 -30.89 -3.94
CA ASN A 123 -5.96 -30.85 -2.74
C ASN A 123 -7.42 -30.43 -3.02
N ASP A 124 -7.75 -30.04 -4.25
CA ASP A 124 -9.09 -29.70 -4.70
C ASP A 124 -9.74 -30.85 -5.51
N ASP A 125 -9.98 -32.00 -4.86
CA ASP A 125 -10.80 -33.09 -5.45
C ASP A 125 -12.26 -33.09 -4.97
N PHE A 126 -12.65 -32.16 -4.09
CA PHE A 126 -14.04 -32.05 -3.59
C PHE A 126 -14.87 -30.93 -4.25
N THR A 127 -14.23 -29.96 -4.93
CA THR A 127 -14.91 -28.79 -5.52
C THR A 127 -14.97 -28.78 -7.04
N LYS A 128 -14.72 -29.92 -7.71
CA LYS A 128 -14.90 -30.11 -9.16
C LYS A 128 -16.38 -30.16 -9.56
N ARG A 129 -17.12 -29.11 -9.23
CA ARG A 129 -18.38 -28.74 -9.85
C ARG A 129 -18.58 -27.25 -9.60
N THR A 130 -18.57 -26.47 -10.68
CA THR A 130 -18.75 -25.00 -10.74
C THR A 130 -17.48 -24.17 -10.58
N PHE A 131 -16.71 -24.01 -11.67
CA PHE A 131 -16.56 -22.74 -12.38
C PHE A 131 -15.52 -22.90 -13.49
N ASP A 132 -15.96 -23.35 -14.67
CA ASP A 132 -15.16 -23.21 -15.88
C ASP A 132 -15.16 -21.74 -16.29
N CYS A 133 -14.05 -21.05 -16.02
CA CYS A 133 -13.76 -19.71 -16.56
C CYS A 133 -12.46 -19.71 -17.35
N THR A 134 -12.37 -20.60 -18.34
CA THR A 134 -11.49 -20.45 -19.52
C THR A 134 -12.24 -21.12 -20.69
N ASN A 135 -12.21 -20.71 -21.95
CA ASN A 135 -11.09 -20.23 -22.72
C ASN A 135 -11.62 -19.85 -24.12
N ASN A 136 -11.62 -18.58 -24.53
CA ASN A 136 -11.63 -18.27 -25.96
C ASN A 136 -10.97 -16.93 -26.28
N ARG A 137 -9.64 -16.94 -26.42
CA ARG A 137 -8.91 -16.01 -27.29
C ARG A 137 -7.67 -16.71 -27.86
N ARG A 138 -7.81 -17.29 -29.05
CA ARG A 138 -6.75 -17.59 -30.03
C ARG A 138 -7.30 -17.16 -31.39
N GLY A 139 -6.86 -16.05 -31.98
CA GLY A 139 -5.75 -15.96 -32.95
C GLY A 139 -6.35 -15.51 -34.30
N GLY A 140 -5.71 -14.73 -35.17
CA GLY A 140 -4.33 -14.26 -35.20
C GLY A 140 -4.14 -13.07 -36.15
N TRP A 141 -2.95 -12.48 -36.05
CA TRP A 141 -2.43 -11.47 -36.95
C TRP A 141 -1.52 -12.15 -37.97
N THR A 142 -1.87 -12.08 -39.25
CA THR A 142 -0.90 -12.07 -40.35
C THR A 142 -1.44 -11.21 -41.48
N SER A 143 -0.76 -10.10 -41.74
CA SER A 143 -0.92 -9.26 -42.93
C SER A 143 0.18 -9.64 -43.91
N THR A 144 -0.16 -10.17 -45.09
CA THR A 144 0.64 -9.99 -46.33
C THR A 144 -0.20 -10.28 -47.58
N ARG A 145 -0.52 -9.20 -48.32
CA ARG A 145 -0.33 -9.02 -49.78
C ARG A 145 -0.93 -10.04 -50.78
N PHE A 146 -1.90 -9.53 -51.56
CA PHE A 146 -1.87 -9.38 -53.03
C PHE A 146 -1.43 -10.58 -53.89
N TRP A 147 -2.37 -11.16 -54.65
CA TRP A 147 -2.35 -11.53 -56.09
C TRP A 147 -3.66 -12.30 -56.35
N SER A 148 -4.61 -11.75 -57.11
CA SER A 148 -4.76 -11.89 -58.58
C SER A 148 -5.68 -13.06 -58.97
N VAL A 149 -6.82 -12.70 -59.57
CA VAL A 149 -7.44 -13.30 -60.77
C VAL A 149 -7.38 -14.83 -60.92
N PHE A 150 -8.53 -15.51 -60.82
CA PHE A 150 -8.94 -16.54 -61.78
C PHE A 150 -10.43 -16.93 -61.58
N THR A 151 -11.15 -17.02 -62.70
CA THR A 151 -12.39 -17.77 -63.06
C THR A 151 -12.87 -18.84 -62.06
N GLU A 152 -14.17 -19.08 -61.86
CA GLU A 152 -15.25 -19.34 -62.83
C GLU A 152 -16.63 -19.13 -62.17
#